data_AF-A0A8S2Q9E6-F1
#
_entry.id   AF-A0A8S2Q9E6-F1
#
_cell.length_a   1.000
_cell.length_b   1.000
_cell.length_c   1.000
_cell.angle_alpha   90.00
_cell.angle_beta   90.00
_cell.angle_gamma   90.00
#
_symmetry.space_group_name_H-M   'P 1'
#
loop_
_entity.id
_entity.type
_entity.pdbx_description
1 polymer ?
#
loop_
_entity_poly.entity_id
_entity_poly.type
_entity_poly.pdbx_seq_one_letter_code
_entity_poly.pdbx_strand_id
1 'polypeptide(L)'
;MLADPNFAQFSHEIGLAAVGASEEDINRLATCYFFTIEFGLCRQNGELCAYGAGLLSSCSELQHAISGTAKNLPFDPDVVCRQEWLITTYQEQYFVSASFVEAKEKIGEFASPIKRPFAVRYNPYNQSIEVVSNTQQVAQIISDLQGDMCIIFDVLRKIE
;
A
#
# COMPACT_ATOMS: atom_id res chain seq x y z
N MET A 1 9.73 -9.58 1.72
CA MET A 1 8.74 -8.48 1.73
C MET A 1 7.42 -8.87 2.36
N LEU A 2 6.64 -9.80 1.80
CA LEU A 2 5.31 -10.16 2.35
C LEU A 2 5.30 -10.79 3.76
N ALA A 3 6.47 -11.13 4.31
CA ALA A 3 6.61 -11.55 5.70
C ALA A 3 6.66 -10.36 6.70
N ASP A 4 6.84 -9.12 6.21
CA ASP A 4 6.73 -7.91 7.01
C ASP A 4 5.26 -7.46 7.10
N PRO A 5 4.68 -7.27 8.30
CA PRO A 5 3.27 -6.90 8.44
C PRO A 5 2.91 -5.55 7.82
N ASN A 6 3.80 -4.55 7.87
CA ASN A 6 3.53 -3.23 7.32
C ASN A 6 3.53 -3.27 5.79
N PHE A 7 4.47 -4.01 5.21
CA PHE A 7 4.50 -4.25 3.77
C PHE A 7 3.28 -5.06 3.31
N ALA A 8 2.91 -6.12 4.04
CA ALA A 8 1.74 -6.92 3.71
C ALA A 8 0.45 -6.07 3.75
N GLN A 9 0.29 -5.22 4.76
CA GLN A 9 -0.85 -4.30 4.84
C GLN A 9 -0.84 -3.26 3.71
N PHE A 10 0.32 -2.73 3.36
CA PHE A 10 0.48 -1.84 2.21
C PHE A 10 0.05 -2.50 0.90
N SER A 11 0.51 -3.72 0.62
CA SER A 11 0.08 -4.48 -0.55
C SER A 11 -1.42 -4.78 -0.53
N HIS A 12 -1.97 -5.07 0.65
CA HIS A 12 -3.39 -5.31 0.83
C HIS A 12 -4.23 -4.06 0.53
N GLU A 13 -3.78 -2.88 0.96
CA GLU A 13 -4.49 -1.61 0.76
C GLU A 13 -4.67 -1.28 -0.73
N ILE A 14 -3.64 -1.49 -1.55
CA ILE A 14 -3.73 -1.33 -3.02
C ILE A 14 -4.80 -2.27 -3.59
N GLY A 15 -4.82 -3.53 -3.15
CA GLY A 15 -5.81 -4.51 -3.58
C GLY A 15 -7.24 -4.12 -3.20
N LEU A 16 -7.47 -3.68 -1.95
CA LEU A 16 -8.77 -3.23 -1.47
C LEU A 16 -9.26 -1.96 -2.18
N ALA A 17 -8.35 -1.04 -2.51
CA ALA A 17 -8.67 0.17 -3.27
C ALA A 17 -9.18 -0.16 -4.69
N ALA A 18 -8.65 -1.22 -5.30
CA ALA A 18 -9.04 -1.65 -6.65
C ALA A 18 -10.43 -2.32 -6.70
N VAL A 19 -11.00 -2.75 -5.57
CA VAL A 19 -12.30 -3.42 -5.54
C VAL A 19 -13.43 -2.44 -5.89
N GLY A 20 -14.08 -2.68 -7.03
CA GLY A 20 -15.17 -1.84 -7.53
C GLY A 20 -14.72 -0.52 -8.13
N ALA A 21 -13.41 -0.33 -8.33
CA ALA A 21 -12.83 0.83 -9.00
C ALA A 21 -13.11 0.81 -10.51
N SER A 22 -13.03 1.99 -11.14
CA SER A 22 -13.05 2.11 -12.60
C SER A 22 -11.78 1.52 -13.23
N GLU A 23 -11.80 1.21 -14.53
CA GLU A 23 -10.61 0.76 -15.24
C GLU A 23 -9.47 1.82 -15.19
N GLU A 24 -9.84 3.10 -15.25
CA GLU A 24 -8.88 4.21 -15.10
C GLU A 24 -8.21 4.19 -13.72
N ASP A 25 -8.99 4.05 -12.65
CA ASP A 25 -8.44 3.99 -11.29
C ASP A 25 -7.65 2.71 -11.04
N ILE A 26 -8.06 1.58 -11.63
CA ILE A 26 -7.29 0.32 -11.59
C ILE A 26 -5.93 0.51 -12.25
N ASN A 27 -5.87 1.15 -13.43
CA ASN A 27 -4.60 1.41 -14.11
C ASN A 27 -3.71 2.34 -13.27
N ARG A 28 -4.29 3.39 -12.68
CA ARG A 28 -3.57 4.30 -11.76
C ARG A 28 -3.00 3.57 -10.54
N LEU A 29 -3.79 2.69 -9.91
CA LEU A 29 -3.35 1.85 -8.80
C LEU A 29 -2.30 0.83 -9.22
N ALA A 30 -2.41 0.26 -10.41
CA ALA A 30 -1.42 -0.65 -10.98
C ALA A 30 -0.08 0.06 -11.17
N THR A 31 -0.07 1.29 -11.69
CA THR A 31 1.13 2.13 -11.78
C THR A 31 1.77 2.35 -10.41
N CYS A 32 0.98 2.67 -9.40
CA CYS A 32 1.48 2.76 -8.03
C CYS A 32 2.04 1.43 -7.52
N TYR A 33 1.38 0.30 -7.78
CA TYR A 33 1.88 -1.04 -7.45
C TYR A 33 3.24 -1.30 -8.09
N PHE A 34 3.40 -1.01 -9.38
CA PHE A 34 4.63 -1.25 -10.10
C PHE A 34 5.79 -0.43 -9.53
N PHE A 35 5.61 0.87 -9.34
CA PHE A 35 6.66 1.75 -8.82
C PHE A 35 6.89 1.63 -7.31
N THR A 36 6.17 0.75 -6.63
CA THR A 36 6.38 0.45 -5.20
C THR A 36 6.71 -1.02 -4.98
N ILE A 37 5.77 -1.94 -5.19
CA ILE A 37 5.93 -3.37 -4.90
C ILE A 37 6.90 -4.03 -5.86
N GLU A 38 6.95 -3.62 -7.14
CA GLU A 38 7.91 -4.19 -8.11
C GLU A 38 9.25 -3.44 -8.13
N PHE A 39 9.24 -2.11 -8.14
CA PHE A 39 10.44 -1.28 -8.33
C PHE A 39 10.62 -0.18 -7.26
N GLY A 40 10.04 -0.35 -6.08
CA GLY A 40 10.14 0.65 -5.00
C GLY A 40 11.48 0.64 -4.26
N LEU A 41 11.85 1.83 -3.80
CA LEU A 41 12.99 2.10 -2.93
C LEU A 41 12.51 2.66 -1.59
N CYS A 42 13.27 2.45 -0.53
CA CYS A 42 13.01 3.04 0.77
C CYS A 42 14.26 3.69 1.37
N ARG A 43 14.07 4.52 2.39
CA ARG A 43 15.17 5.00 3.24
C ARG A 43 15.17 4.28 4.58
N GLN A 44 16.25 3.59 4.90
CA GLN A 44 16.45 2.97 6.20
C GLN A 44 17.73 3.52 6.82
N ASN A 45 17.63 4.11 8.02
CA ASN A 45 18.76 4.72 8.72
C ASN A 45 19.53 5.76 7.89
N GLY A 46 18.84 6.48 6.99
CA GLY A 46 19.44 7.46 6.08
C GLY A 46 20.00 6.88 4.78
N GLU A 47 20.15 5.56 4.69
CA GLU A 47 20.63 4.86 3.51
C GLU A 47 19.49 4.53 2.54
N LEU A 48 19.80 4.52 1.26
CA LEU A 48 18.87 4.12 0.21
C LEU A 48 18.89 2.59 0.07
N CYS A 49 17.73 1.96 0.23
CA CYS A 49 17.57 0.51 0.12
C CYS A 49 16.50 0.18 -0.93
N ALA A 50 16.66 -0.96 -1.60
CA ALA A 50 15.62 -1.48 -2.49
C ALA A 50 14.71 -2.45 -1.73
N TYR A 51 13.42 -2.41 -2.05
CA TYR A 51 12.46 -3.39 -1.55
C TYR A 51 11.57 -3.98 -2.65
N GLY A 52 11.54 -3.36 -3.83
CA GLY A 52 10.76 -3.84 -4.97
C GLY A 52 11.19 -5.24 -5.42
N ALA A 53 10.22 -6.10 -5.71
CA ALA A 53 10.47 -7.49 -6.11
C ALA A 53 11.29 -7.61 -7.41
N GLY A 54 11.04 -6.76 -8.40
CA GLY A 54 11.80 -6.66 -9.65
C GLY A 54 13.25 -6.24 -9.40
N LEU A 55 13.48 -5.29 -8.51
CA LEU A 55 14.85 -4.90 -8.10
C LEU A 55 15.56 -6.04 -7.36
N LEU A 56 14.90 -6.66 -6.38
CA LEU A 56 15.49 -7.73 -5.57
C LEU A 56 15.76 -9.02 -6.35
N SER A 57 15.11 -9.21 -7.50
CA SER A 57 15.32 -10.36 -8.38
C SER A 57 16.30 -10.08 -9.54
N SER A 58 16.70 -8.83 -9.75
CA SER A 58 17.58 -8.41 -10.84
C SER A 58 18.81 -7.68 -10.31
N CYS A 59 19.95 -8.37 -10.20
CA CYS A 59 21.20 -7.77 -9.72
C CYS A 59 21.61 -6.52 -10.51
N SER A 60 21.47 -6.55 -11.85
CA SER A 60 21.87 -5.43 -12.70
C SER A 60 20.96 -4.22 -12.53
N GLU A 61 19.65 -4.43 -12.40
CA GLU A 61 18.71 -3.33 -12.23
C GLU A 61 18.77 -2.75 -10.80
N LEU A 62 19.00 -3.60 -9.80
CA LEU A 62 19.31 -3.16 -8.44
C LEU A 62 20.52 -2.22 -8.42
N GLN A 63 21.62 -2.62 -9.07
CA GLN A 63 22.81 -1.78 -9.17
C GLN A 63 22.50 -0.45 -9.85
N HIS A 64 21.75 -0.46 -10.96
CA HIS A 64 21.35 0.75 -11.66
C HIS A 64 20.54 1.70 -10.75
N ALA A 65 19.51 1.19 -10.06
CA ALA A 65 18.63 1.98 -9.19
C ALA A 65 19.36 2.68 -8.03
N ILE A 66 20.39 2.04 -7.46
CA ILE A 66 21.13 2.58 -6.31
C ILE A 66 22.44 3.30 -6.67
N SER A 67 22.92 3.19 -7.93
CA SER A 67 24.20 3.76 -8.37
C SER A 67 24.23 5.29 -8.46
N GLY A 68 23.06 5.95 -8.40
CA GLY A 68 22.91 7.40 -8.55
C GLY A 68 22.81 7.88 -10.00
N THR A 69 22.82 6.98 -10.98
CA THR A 69 22.52 7.30 -12.40
C THR A 69 21.03 7.51 -12.63
N ALA A 70 20.18 6.73 -11.96
CA ALA A 70 18.73 6.84 -12.02
C ALA A 70 18.19 7.95 -11.11
N LYS A 71 17.04 8.52 -11.47
CA LYS A 71 16.39 9.56 -10.65
C LYS A 71 15.60 8.92 -9.52
N ASN A 72 15.98 9.24 -8.28
CA ASN A 72 15.28 8.77 -7.09
C ASN A 72 14.39 9.91 -6.54
N LEU A 73 13.07 9.78 -6.71
CA LEU A 73 12.08 10.80 -6.35
C LEU A 73 11.30 10.36 -5.10
N PRO A 74 10.76 11.29 -4.29
CA PRO A 74 9.85 10.93 -3.21
C PRO A 74 8.61 10.20 -3.75
N PHE A 75 8.17 9.16 -3.03
CA PHE A 75 6.91 8.49 -3.37
C PHE A 75 5.72 9.41 -3.12
N ASP A 76 5.01 9.73 -4.19
CA ASP A 76 3.77 10.50 -4.22
C ASP A 76 2.80 9.82 -5.20
N PRO A 77 1.77 9.10 -4.72
CA PRO A 77 0.84 8.35 -5.56
C PRO A 77 0.20 9.20 -6.67
N ASP A 78 -0.09 10.48 -6.42
CA ASP A 78 -0.66 11.35 -7.43
C ASP A 78 0.32 11.57 -8.58
N VAL A 79 1.61 11.68 -8.30
CA VAL A 79 2.65 11.80 -9.34
C VAL A 79 2.91 10.45 -10.00
N VAL A 80 3.09 9.40 -9.19
CA VAL A 80 3.44 8.05 -9.66
C VAL A 80 2.38 7.49 -10.60
N CYS A 81 1.09 7.70 -10.32
CA CYS A 81 0.03 7.08 -11.11
C CYS A 81 -0.01 7.52 -12.59
N ARG A 82 0.70 8.60 -12.95
CA ARG A 82 0.81 9.12 -14.32
C ARG A 82 2.12 8.72 -15.01
N GLN A 83 3.00 8.02 -14.31
CA GLN A 83 4.29 7.64 -14.83
C GLN A 83 4.17 6.44 -15.78
N GLU A 84 4.83 6.52 -16.93
CA GLU A 84 5.00 5.37 -17.82
C GLU A 84 6.12 4.47 -17.29
N TRP A 85 5.84 3.17 -17.17
CA TRP A 85 6.85 2.16 -16.84
C TRP A 85 7.49 1.58 -18.10
N LEU A 86 8.73 1.13 -17.98
CA LEU A 86 9.46 0.48 -19.06
C LEU A 86 9.50 -1.02 -18.82
N ILE A 87 9.11 -1.82 -19.81
CA ILE A 87 9.06 -3.30 -19.67
C ILE A 87 10.39 -3.93 -20.10
N THR A 88 11.08 -3.33 -21.07
CA THR A 88 12.23 -3.94 -21.77
C THR A 88 13.58 -3.38 -21.34
N THR A 89 13.59 -2.25 -20.63
CA THR A 89 14.79 -1.54 -20.18
C THR A 89 14.66 -1.17 -18.71
N TYR A 90 15.77 -0.81 -18.07
CA TYR A 90 15.75 -0.31 -16.69
C TYR A 90 14.91 0.96 -16.59
N GLN A 91 14.27 1.14 -15.44
CA GLN A 91 13.51 2.36 -15.18
C GLN A 91 14.44 3.58 -15.15
N GLU A 92 13.95 4.70 -15.67
CA GLU A 92 14.66 5.99 -15.59
C GLU A 92 14.50 6.63 -14.21
N GLN A 93 13.40 6.31 -13.53
CA GLN A 93 12.99 6.91 -12.28
C GLN A 93 12.51 5.83 -11.31
N TYR A 94 12.88 5.98 -10.05
CA TYR A 94 12.46 5.14 -8.95
C TYR A 94 11.88 6.03 -7.84
N PHE A 95 10.91 5.48 -7.11
CA PHE A 95 10.22 6.22 -6.06
C PHE A 95 10.60 5.72 -4.68
N VAL A 96 10.89 6.67 -3.78
CA VAL A 96 11.47 6.44 -2.46
C VAL A 96 10.43 6.73 -1.39
N SER A 97 10.04 5.70 -0.64
CA SER A 97 9.19 5.82 0.54
C SER A 97 10.04 5.96 1.80
N ALA A 98 9.64 6.80 2.78
CA ALA A 98 10.37 6.87 4.05
C ALA A 98 10.06 5.65 4.93
N SER A 99 8.86 5.08 4.83
CA SER A 99 8.48 3.82 5.49
C SER A 99 7.31 3.14 4.78
N PHE A 100 7.07 1.86 5.07
CA PHE A 100 5.87 1.17 4.58
C PHE A 100 4.58 1.72 5.20
N VAL A 101 4.64 2.28 6.41
CA VAL A 101 3.50 2.93 7.06
C VAL A 101 3.10 4.19 6.27
N GLU A 102 4.06 5.04 5.95
CA GLU A 102 3.83 6.24 5.12
C GLU A 102 3.32 5.86 3.73
N ALA A 103 3.90 4.84 3.09
CA ALA A 103 3.47 4.39 1.77
C ALA A 103 2.00 3.92 1.79
N LYS A 104 1.60 3.18 2.84
CA LYS A 104 0.22 2.77 3.06
C LYS A 104 -0.72 3.96 3.27
N GLU A 105 -0.34 4.91 4.11
CA GLU A 105 -1.14 6.12 4.36
C GLU A 105 -1.36 6.91 3.07
N LYS A 106 -0.30 7.15 2.29
CA LYS A 106 -0.38 7.83 1.00
C LYS A 106 -1.28 7.11 0.00
N ILE A 107 -1.22 5.78 -0.09
CA ILE A 107 -2.15 5.01 -0.93
C ILE A 107 -3.59 5.14 -0.43
N GLY A 108 -3.82 5.09 0.88
CA GLY A 108 -5.15 5.28 1.46
C GLY A 108 -5.74 6.66 1.11
N GLU A 109 -4.95 7.72 1.23
CA GLU A 109 -5.32 9.08 0.83
C GLU A 109 -5.60 9.18 -0.67
N PHE A 110 -4.73 8.59 -1.50
CA PHE A 110 -4.88 8.52 -2.94
C PHE A 110 -6.13 7.75 -3.39
N ALA A 111 -6.49 6.69 -2.65
CA ALA A 111 -7.65 5.86 -2.94
C ALA A 111 -8.96 6.47 -2.42
N SER A 112 -8.91 7.38 -1.44
CA SER A 112 -10.11 7.99 -0.84
C SER A 112 -11.06 8.66 -1.86
N PRO A 113 -10.60 9.34 -2.93
CA PRO A 113 -11.46 9.95 -3.93
C PRO A 113 -12.02 8.96 -4.97
N ILE A 114 -11.57 7.69 -4.98
CA ILE A 114 -12.04 6.69 -5.94
C ILE A 114 -13.56 6.51 -5.75
N LYS A 115 -14.31 6.83 -6.80
CA LYS A 115 -15.77 6.83 -6.75
C LYS A 115 -16.30 5.41 -6.75
N ARG A 116 -16.79 4.96 -5.60
CA ARG A 116 -17.56 3.71 -5.45
C ARG A 116 -18.79 3.93 -4.58
N PRO A 117 -19.94 3.30 -4.89
CA PRO A 117 -21.18 3.48 -4.13
C PRO A 117 -21.19 2.76 -2.77
N PHE A 118 -20.06 2.15 -2.39
CA PHE A 118 -19.89 1.38 -1.17
C PHE A 118 -18.44 1.48 -0.68
N ALA A 119 -18.21 1.22 0.61
CA ALA A 119 -16.89 0.89 1.13
C ALA A 119 -16.69 -0.63 1.16
N VAL A 120 -15.45 -1.07 1.30
CA VAL A 120 -15.11 -2.48 1.45
C VAL A 120 -14.30 -2.67 2.73
N ARG A 121 -14.51 -3.81 3.40
CA ARG A 121 -13.73 -4.25 4.56
C ARG A 121 -13.30 -5.69 4.31
N TYR A 122 -12.04 -6.01 4.58
CA TYR A 122 -11.60 -7.39 4.60
C TYR A 122 -11.94 -8.04 5.95
N ASN A 123 -12.58 -9.21 5.91
CA ASN A 123 -12.81 -10.04 7.08
C ASN A 123 -11.74 -11.16 7.14
N PRO A 124 -10.80 -11.09 8.10
CA PRO A 124 -9.71 -12.06 8.17
C PRO A 124 -10.14 -13.44 8.68
N TYR A 125 -11.29 -13.55 9.37
CA TYR A 125 -11.75 -14.81 9.95
C TYR A 125 -12.31 -15.79 8.92
N ASN A 126 -12.95 -15.26 7.87
CA ASN A 126 -13.52 -16.05 6.78
C ASN A 126 -12.89 -15.74 5.41
N GLN A 127 -11.87 -14.89 5.39
CA GLN A 127 -11.12 -14.49 4.21
C GLN A 127 -12.00 -13.90 3.08
N SER A 128 -13.02 -13.10 3.46
CA SER A 128 -13.97 -12.50 2.52
C SER A 128 -13.89 -10.97 2.48
N ILE A 129 -14.43 -10.38 1.42
CA ILE A 129 -14.59 -8.93 1.27
C ILE A 129 -16.04 -8.57 1.59
N GLU A 130 -16.23 -7.80 2.64
CA GLU A 130 -17.52 -7.29 3.08
C GLU A 130 -17.77 -5.92 2.44
N VAL A 131 -18.90 -5.81 1.73
CA VAL A 131 -19.36 -4.53 1.18
C VAL A 131 -20.13 -3.79 2.25
N VAL A 132 -19.71 -2.55 2.55
CA VAL A 132 -20.35 -1.66 3.52
C VAL A 132 -21.10 -0.57 2.78
N SER A 133 -22.41 -0.70 2.71
CA SER A 133 -23.29 0.19 1.94
C SER A 133 -24.52 0.69 2.70
N ASN A 134 -24.76 0.17 3.92
CA ASN A 134 -25.92 0.56 4.73
C ASN A 134 -25.58 0.69 6.23
N THR A 135 -26.50 1.32 6.97
CA THR A 135 -26.33 1.60 8.41
C THR A 135 -26.27 0.35 9.28
N GLN A 136 -26.92 -0.75 8.88
CA GLN A 136 -26.87 -2.01 9.64
C GLN A 136 -25.46 -2.61 9.62
N GLN A 137 -24.80 -2.59 8.46
CA GLN A 137 -23.41 -3.06 8.31
C GLN A 137 -22.44 -2.15 9.07
N VAL A 138 -22.63 -0.83 9.01
CA VAL A 138 -21.82 0.11 9.81
C VAL A 138 -21.99 -0.17 11.30
N ALA A 139 -23.22 -0.41 11.77
CA ALA A 139 -23.48 -0.74 13.18
C ALA A 139 -22.79 -2.04 13.60
N GLN A 140 -22.76 -3.06 12.73
CA GLN A 140 -22.02 -4.30 13.01
C GLN A 140 -20.52 -4.04 13.19
N ILE A 141 -19.92 -3.25 12.29
CA ILE A 141 -18.49 -2.89 12.39
C ILE A 141 -18.21 -2.13 13.69
N ILE A 142 -19.09 -1.18 14.07
CA ILE A 142 -18.95 -0.45 15.35
C ILE A 142 -19.02 -1.41 16.53
N SER A 143 -19.95 -2.38 16.50
CA SER A 143 -20.07 -3.39 17.55
C SER A 143 -18.81 -4.25 17.66
N ASP A 144 -18.22 -4.66 16.54
CA ASP A 144 -16.96 -5.43 16.54
C ASP A 144 -15.82 -4.59 17.17
N LEU A 145 -15.68 -3.33 16.76
CA LEU A 145 -14.66 -2.41 17.29
C LEU A 145 -14.85 -2.13 18.78
N GLN A 146 -16.09 -2.02 19.26
CA GLN A 146 -16.38 -1.90 20.68
C GLN A 146 -15.91 -3.15 21.46
N GLY A 147 -16.06 -4.34 20.89
CA GLY A 147 -15.52 -5.58 21.45
C GLY A 147 -14.00 -5.53 21.61
N ASP A 148 -13.29 -5.11 20.56
CA ASP A 148 -11.83 -4.95 20.60
C ASP A 148 -11.40 -3.89 21.63
N MET A 149 -12.11 -2.76 21.70
CA MET A 149 -11.84 -1.72 22.71
C MET A 149 -12.05 -2.22 24.14
N CYS A 150 -13.05 -3.06 24.40
CA CYS A 150 -13.25 -3.67 25.72
C CYS A 150 -12.05 -4.52 26.14
N ILE A 151 -11.47 -5.30 25.23
CA ILE A 151 -10.25 -6.09 25.50
C ILE A 151 -9.10 -5.17 25.89
N ILE A 152 -8.91 -4.05 25.17
CA ILE A 152 -7.87 -3.07 25.47
C ILE A 152 -8.08 -2.46 26.86
N PHE A 153 -9.30 -2.05 27.21
CA PHE A 153 -9.61 -1.50 28.53
C PHE A 153 -9.38 -2.51 29.67
N ASP A 154 -9.73 -3.77 29.46
CA ASP A 154 -9.50 -4.84 30.45
C ASP A 154 -8.02 -5.11 30.67
N VAL A 155 -7.20 -4.99 29.63
CA VAL A 155 -5.73 -5.10 29.74
C VAL A 155 -5.16 -3.90 30.49
N LEU A 156 -5.57 -2.68 30.17
CA LEU A 156 -5.09 -1.46 30.85
C LEU A 156 -5.33 -1.51 32.35
N ARG A 157 -6.53 -1.94 32.79
CA ARG A 157 -6.87 -2.10 34.21
C ARG A 157 -6.04 -3.16 34.95
N LYS A 158 -5.44 -4.12 34.24
CA LYS A 158 -4.60 -5.17 34.83
C LYS A 158 -3.12 -4.80 34.90
N ILE A 159 -2.71 -3.80 34.11
CA ILE A 159 -1.33 -3.31 34.06
C ILE A 159 -1.14 -2.15 35.05
N GLU A 160 -2.22 -1.42 35.39
CA GLU A 160 -2.29 -0.56 36.58
C GLU A 160 -2.26 -1.35 37.89
#